data_AF-A0A5C6ZIT2-F1
#
_entry.id   AF-A0A5C6ZIT2-F1
#
_cell.length_a   1.000
_cell.length_b   1.000
_cell.length_c   1.000
_cell.angle_alpha   90.00
_cell.angle_beta   90.00
_cell.angle_gamma   90.00
#
_symmetry.space_group_name_H-M   'P 1'
#
loop_
_entity.id
_entity.type
_entity.pdbx_description
1 polymer ?
#
loop_
_entity_poly.entity_id
_entity_poly.type
_entity_poly.pdbx_seq_one_letter_code
_entity_poly.pdbx_strand_id
1 'polypeptide(L)'
;MKNTETYSQKSNFRIVVEHTYLKLVKSKKQDDKVTFNQQLLKILPEVKKYINGRLNTAIKKGHFSKGKYKADDFSDQLFIEIYDHIETIKDEKDFYLWVFKKTNELLEDTIIEEEFDDLFFQNIDDYSKPEWDAMQEKFSTDGDGDLLMIEELDDSSYNHNDYTLNHVFIENDEKEMTEKLDKDLSEEAVNLHIQMVLHNLPVSMRTVFELSTQQRLGINEIAQVIDSTVKEVEQLLKDARNALQISLFNRCSTKATND
;
A
#
# COMPACT_ATOMS: atom_id res chain seq x y z
N MET A 1 33.21 21.88 39.44
CA MET A 1 32.48 22.75 38.49
C MET A 1 32.32 21.95 37.20
N LYS A 2 31.11 21.44 36.92
CA LYS A 2 30.81 20.72 35.66
C LYS A 2 30.35 21.76 34.65
N ASN A 3 31.01 21.77 33.49
CA ASN A 3 30.72 22.66 32.38
C ASN A 3 29.26 22.55 31.96
N THR A 4 28.52 23.61 32.19
CA THR A 4 27.31 23.96 31.47
C THR A 4 27.71 24.36 30.05
N GLU A 5 27.88 23.37 29.16
CA GLU A 5 27.85 23.60 27.71
C GLU A 5 26.39 23.88 27.30
N THR A 6 26.01 25.12 27.56
CA THR A 6 25.19 26.00 26.72
C THR A 6 24.29 25.29 25.71
N TYR A 7 23.05 25.03 26.14
CA TYR A 7 21.86 24.71 25.35
C TYR A 7 21.43 25.92 24.46
N SER A 8 22.35 26.47 23.66
CA SER A 8 22.17 27.72 22.91
C SER A 8 22.66 27.60 21.47
N GLN A 9 22.15 26.60 20.76
CA GLN A 9 21.95 26.69 19.32
C GLN A 9 20.48 26.37 19.08
N LYS A 10 19.62 27.39 19.00
CA LYS A 10 18.40 27.24 18.20
C LYS A 10 18.87 26.71 16.85
N SER A 11 18.46 25.50 16.47
CA SER A 11 18.97 24.85 15.26
C SER A 11 18.84 25.82 14.08
N ASN A 12 19.89 25.95 13.27
CA ASN A 12 19.89 26.82 12.09
C ASN A 12 18.63 26.59 11.24
N PHE A 13 18.18 25.33 11.19
CA PHE A 13 16.91 24.90 10.62
C PHE A 13 15.68 25.65 11.17
N ARG A 14 15.49 25.73 12.50
CA ARG A 14 14.33 26.41 13.09
C ARG A 14 14.24 27.86 12.65
N ILE A 15 15.37 28.56 12.59
CA ILE A 15 15.44 29.95 12.14
C ILE A 15 15.09 30.05 10.66
N VAL A 16 15.61 29.15 9.82
CA VAL A 16 15.28 29.09 8.39
C VAL A 16 13.78 28.86 8.18
N VAL A 17 13.19 27.92 8.92
CA VAL A 17 11.77 27.57 8.84
C VAL A 17 10.88 28.75 9.25
N GLU A 18 11.15 29.38 10.39
CA GLU A 18 10.42 30.57 10.88
C GLU A 18 10.44 31.70 9.83
N HIS A 19 11.59 31.96 9.19
CA HIS A 19 11.70 32.99 8.13
C HIS A 19 11.03 32.60 6.81
N THR A 20 10.93 31.30 6.50
CA THR A 20 10.24 30.82 5.30
C THR A 20 8.73 30.78 5.46
N TYR A 21 8.21 30.58 6.68
CA TYR A 21 6.79 30.39 6.95
C TYR A 21 5.92 31.56 6.44
N LEU A 22 6.27 32.79 6.82
CA LEU A 22 5.52 33.98 6.37
C LEU A 22 5.51 34.14 4.85
N LYS A 23 6.61 33.73 4.19
CA LYS A 23 6.71 33.77 2.73
C LYS A 23 5.86 32.69 2.09
N LEU A 24 5.83 31.47 2.66
CA LEU A 24 4.98 30.36 2.21
C LEU A 24 3.50 30.74 2.27
N VAL A 25 3.03 31.23 3.42
CA VAL A 25 1.63 31.68 3.60
C VAL A 25 1.29 32.79 2.62
N LYS A 26 2.17 33.77 2.43
CA LYS A 26 1.94 34.87 1.48
C LYS A 26 1.87 34.36 0.05
N SER A 27 2.80 33.49 -0.37
CA SER A 27 2.80 32.94 -1.73
C SER A 27 1.56 32.08 -2.01
N LYS A 28 1.06 31.30 -1.04
CA LYS A 28 -0.18 30.53 -1.20
C LYS A 28 -1.39 31.44 -1.40
N LYS A 29 -1.53 32.50 -0.59
CA LYS A 29 -2.61 33.49 -0.75
C LYS A 29 -2.58 34.23 -2.08
N GLN A 30 -1.41 34.31 -2.70
CA GLN A 30 -1.19 34.97 -4.00
C GLN A 30 -1.26 33.99 -5.17
N ASP A 31 -1.55 32.70 -4.91
CA ASP A 31 -1.46 31.59 -5.88
C ASP A 31 -0.11 31.52 -6.61
N ASP A 32 0.96 32.00 -5.96
CA ASP A 32 2.32 32.01 -6.49
C ASP A 32 3.04 30.71 -6.13
N LYS A 33 2.70 29.65 -6.89
CA LYS A 33 3.28 28.31 -6.73
C LYS A 33 4.80 28.28 -6.93
N VAL A 34 5.34 29.16 -7.78
CA VAL A 34 6.78 29.22 -8.05
C VAL A 34 7.53 29.69 -6.81
N THR A 35 7.10 30.80 -6.22
CA THR A 35 7.71 31.32 -4.99
C THR A 35 7.51 30.37 -3.81
N PHE A 36 6.35 29.71 -3.73
CA PHE A 36 6.05 28.72 -2.70
C PHE A 36 7.06 27.56 -2.73
N ASN A 37 7.21 26.92 -3.90
CA ASN A 37 8.14 25.80 -4.10
C ASN A 37 9.59 26.22 -3.80
N GLN A 38 10.00 27.43 -4.22
CA GLN A 38 11.32 27.96 -3.90
C GLN A 38 11.57 28.15 -2.39
N GLN A 39 10.54 28.47 -1.61
CA GLN A 39 10.70 28.52 -0.15
C GLN A 39 10.80 27.13 0.47
N LEU A 40 10.01 26.17 -0.01
CA LEU A 40 10.06 24.78 0.46
C LEU A 40 11.42 24.12 0.20
N LEU A 41 12.04 24.38 -0.95
CA LEU A 41 13.37 23.87 -1.27
C LEU A 41 14.45 24.29 -0.26
N LYS A 42 14.23 25.36 0.53
CA LYS A 42 15.18 25.81 1.57
C LYS A 42 15.11 24.99 2.85
N ILE A 43 13.94 24.39 3.15
CA ILE A 43 13.76 23.55 4.34
C ILE A 43 14.02 22.07 4.02
N LEU A 44 13.92 21.70 2.74
CA LEU A 44 14.01 20.33 2.25
C LEU A 44 15.30 19.56 2.64
N PRO A 45 16.52 20.13 2.61
CA PRO A 45 17.74 19.36 2.88
C PRO A 45 17.77 18.71 4.27
N GLU A 46 17.32 19.43 5.29
CA GLU A 46 17.29 18.91 6.66
C GLU A 46 16.18 17.88 6.85
N VAL A 47 15.02 18.10 6.22
CA VAL A 47 13.91 17.14 6.24
C VAL A 47 14.31 15.85 5.53
N LYS A 48 14.93 15.92 4.35
CA LYS A 48 15.47 14.74 3.63
C LYS A 48 16.51 13.99 4.45
N LYS A 49 17.38 14.70 5.19
CA LYS A 49 18.35 14.06 6.08
C LYS A 49 17.65 13.29 7.20
N TYR A 50 16.59 13.85 7.77
CA TYR A 50 15.76 13.17 8.78
C TYR A 50 15.05 11.93 8.20
N ILE A 51 14.38 12.07 7.06
CA ILE A 51 13.69 10.97 6.37
C ILE A 51 14.66 9.82 6.08
N ASN A 52 15.82 10.12 5.50
CA ASN A 52 16.85 9.10 5.24
C ASN A 52 17.30 8.37 6.52
N GLY A 53 17.39 9.06 7.66
CA GLY A 53 17.70 8.44 8.94
C GLY A 53 16.61 7.45 9.40
N ARG A 54 15.34 7.83 9.24
CA ARG A 54 14.19 6.98 9.56
C ARG A 54 14.09 5.79 8.62
N LEU A 55 14.21 5.98 7.32
CA LEU A 55 14.21 4.89 6.32
C LEU A 55 15.33 3.88 6.58
N ASN A 56 16.55 4.34 6.83
CA ASN A 56 17.66 3.44 7.17
C ASN A 56 17.39 2.64 8.46
N THR A 57 16.67 3.22 9.42
CA THR A 57 16.28 2.51 10.64
C THR A 57 15.22 1.47 10.34
N ALA A 58 14.20 1.81 9.54
CA ALA A 58 13.15 0.89 9.16
C ALA A 58 13.67 -0.30 8.35
N ILE A 59 14.57 -0.06 7.39
CA ILE A 59 15.27 -1.11 6.63
C ILE A 59 16.06 -2.04 7.57
N LYS A 60 16.78 -1.48 8.56
CA LYS A 60 17.54 -2.29 9.53
C LYS A 60 16.65 -3.12 10.44
N LYS A 61 15.44 -2.65 10.72
CA LYS A 61 14.43 -3.37 11.49
C LYS A 61 13.69 -4.43 10.66
N GLY A 62 13.86 -4.41 9.34
CA GLY A 62 13.26 -5.38 8.43
C GLY A 62 11.86 -5.01 7.94
N HIS A 63 11.37 -3.78 8.19
CA HIS A 63 10.02 -3.38 7.73
C HIS A 63 9.91 -3.31 6.21
N PHE A 64 11.02 -3.11 5.48
CA PHE A 64 11.05 -3.17 4.02
C PHE A 64 12.47 -3.25 3.46
N SER A 65 12.59 -3.67 2.20
CA SER A 65 13.87 -3.84 1.51
C SER A 65 14.56 -2.53 1.16
N LYS A 66 15.90 -2.57 1.06
CA LYS A 66 16.70 -1.40 0.73
C LYS A 66 16.39 -0.89 -0.68
N GLY A 67 16.00 0.37 -0.77
CA GLY A 67 15.74 1.04 -2.05
C GLY A 67 14.31 0.90 -2.57
N LYS A 68 13.42 0.25 -1.80
CA LYS A 68 11.97 0.29 -2.03
C LYS A 68 11.46 1.73 -1.98
N TYR A 69 11.83 2.45 -0.91
CA TYR A 69 11.52 3.86 -0.75
C TYR A 69 12.76 4.76 -0.77
N LYS A 70 12.55 5.99 -1.23
CA LYS A 70 13.53 7.08 -1.25
C LYS A 70 13.01 8.26 -0.46
N ALA A 71 13.91 9.11 0.03
CA ALA A 71 13.51 10.32 0.74
C ALA A 71 12.72 11.31 -0.12
N ASP A 72 12.84 11.22 -1.44
CA ASP A 72 12.12 12.08 -2.39
C ASP A 72 10.63 11.75 -2.38
N ASP A 73 10.25 10.47 -2.34
CA ASP A 73 8.85 10.00 -2.30
C ASP A 73 8.07 10.64 -1.14
N PHE A 74 8.66 10.64 0.06
CA PHE A 74 8.07 11.30 1.24
C PHE A 74 8.14 12.83 1.19
N SER A 75 9.18 13.37 0.55
CA SER A 75 9.35 14.82 0.42
C SER A 75 8.29 15.43 -0.50
N ASP A 76 7.95 14.74 -1.58
CA ASP A 76 6.95 15.17 -2.54
C ASP A 76 5.55 15.14 -1.92
N GLN A 77 5.21 14.06 -1.20
CA GLN A 77 3.96 14.00 -0.44
C GLN A 77 3.89 15.08 0.64
N LEU A 78 4.99 15.30 1.37
CA LEU A 78 5.06 16.35 2.38
C LEU A 78 4.88 17.75 1.76
N PHE A 79 5.30 17.98 0.52
CA PHE A 79 5.08 19.26 -0.16
C PHE A 79 3.61 19.53 -0.43
N ILE A 80 2.86 18.50 -0.86
CA ILE A 80 1.41 18.57 -1.06
C ILE A 80 0.74 18.90 0.28
N GLU A 81 1.09 18.17 1.34
CA GLU A 81 0.53 18.34 2.68
C GLU A 81 0.81 19.74 3.25
N ILE A 82 2.04 20.26 3.07
CA ILE A 82 2.35 21.64 3.46
C ILE A 82 1.50 22.60 2.62
N TYR A 83 1.42 22.42 1.31
CA TYR A 83 0.62 23.30 0.46
C TYR A 83 -0.84 23.36 0.92
N ASP A 84 -1.47 22.22 1.21
CA ASP A 84 -2.88 22.15 1.60
C ASP A 84 -3.12 22.73 3.00
N HIS A 85 -2.23 22.46 3.95
CA HIS A 85 -2.47 22.77 5.36
C HIS A 85 -1.74 24.00 5.91
N ILE A 86 -0.83 24.65 5.17
CA ILE A 86 -0.03 25.78 5.67
C ILE A 86 -0.86 26.91 6.31
N GLU A 87 -2.08 27.17 5.82
CA GLU A 87 -2.95 28.23 6.36
C GLU A 87 -3.66 27.84 7.66
N THR A 88 -3.70 26.55 7.98
CA THR A 88 -4.29 26.03 9.23
C THR A 88 -3.34 26.17 10.41
N ILE A 89 -2.04 26.40 10.14
CA ILE A 89 -0.99 26.54 11.13
C ILE A 89 -1.07 27.95 11.73
N LYS A 90 -1.28 28.03 13.04
CA LYS A 90 -1.56 29.32 13.70
C LYS A 90 -0.29 30.07 14.12
N ASP A 91 0.79 29.37 14.39
CA ASP A 91 2.06 29.94 14.85
C ASP A 91 3.22 29.49 13.94
N GLU A 92 4.06 30.46 13.54
CA GLU A 92 5.30 30.22 12.79
C GLU A 92 6.26 29.27 13.52
N LYS A 93 6.23 29.32 14.85
CA LYS A 93 7.05 28.48 15.73
C LYS A 93 6.54 27.04 15.78
N ASP A 94 5.32 26.80 15.36
CA ASP A 94 4.77 25.45 15.29
C ASP A 94 4.98 24.82 13.92
N PHE A 95 5.33 25.62 12.89
CA PHE A 95 5.50 25.10 11.53
C PHE A 95 6.60 24.02 11.44
N TYR A 96 7.76 24.22 12.07
CA TYR A 96 8.82 23.20 12.03
C TYR A 96 8.41 21.91 12.76
N LEU A 97 7.63 22.02 13.85
CA LEU A 97 7.09 20.88 14.57
C LEU A 97 6.06 20.15 13.71
N TRP A 98 5.18 20.90 13.04
CA TRP A 98 4.18 20.37 12.14
C TRP A 98 4.83 19.60 10.98
N VAL A 99 5.87 20.16 10.35
CA VAL A 99 6.61 19.50 9.26
C VAL A 99 7.16 18.16 9.72
N PHE A 100 7.85 18.09 10.87
CA PHE A 100 8.38 16.82 11.37
C PHE A 100 7.29 15.86 11.86
N LYS A 101 6.22 16.37 12.45
CA LYS A 101 5.07 15.53 12.85
C LYS A 101 4.46 14.87 11.62
N LYS A 102 4.15 15.64 10.59
CA LYS A 102 3.56 15.13 9.36
C LYS A 102 4.51 14.19 8.62
N THR A 103 5.82 14.49 8.63
CA THR A 103 6.84 13.57 8.10
C THR A 103 6.82 12.22 8.84
N ASN A 104 6.65 12.23 10.17
CA ASN A 104 6.55 10.99 10.94
C ASN A 104 5.26 10.23 10.65
N GLU A 105 4.12 10.93 10.54
CA GLU A 105 2.85 10.32 10.16
C GLU A 105 3.00 9.60 8.82
N LEU A 106 3.51 10.27 7.77
CA LEU A 106 3.74 9.66 6.46
C LEU A 106 4.65 8.42 6.53
N LEU A 107 5.73 8.49 7.32
CA LEU A 107 6.66 7.37 7.48
C LEU A 107 6.03 6.20 8.25
N GLU A 108 5.23 6.49 9.27
CA GLU A 108 4.57 5.49 10.10
C GLU A 108 3.43 4.81 9.35
N ASP A 109 2.63 5.58 8.60
CA ASP A 109 1.59 5.04 7.72
C ASP A 109 2.20 4.06 6.72
N THR A 110 3.30 4.43 6.05
CA THR A 110 4.00 3.50 5.14
C THR A 110 4.56 2.26 5.85
N ILE A 111 5.13 2.40 7.05
CA ILE A 111 5.63 1.24 7.80
C ILE A 111 4.48 0.32 8.20
N ILE A 112 3.35 0.87 8.64
CA ILE A 112 2.18 0.09 9.05
C ILE A 112 1.58 -0.64 7.86
N GLU A 113 1.47 0.03 6.71
CA GLU A 113 1.03 -0.61 5.46
C GLU A 113 1.96 -1.76 5.10
N GLU A 114 3.28 -1.56 5.13
CA GLU A 114 4.25 -2.61 4.83
C GLU A 114 4.23 -3.77 5.85
N GLU A 115 4.08 -3.48 7.14
CA GLU A 115 3.94 -4.51 8.17
C GLU A 115 2.63 -5.29 8.01
N PHE A 116 1.55 -4.61 7.64
CA PHE A 116 0.27 -5.25 7.36
C PHE A 116 0.39 -6.15 6.14
N ASP A 117 0.99 -5.66 5.07
CA ASP A 117 1.26 -6.40 3.84
C ASP A 117 2.11 -7.65 4.14
N ASP A 118 3.23 -7.50 4.85
CA ASP A 118 4.11 -8.62 5.23
C ASP A 118 3.40 -9.66 6.10
N LEU A 119 2.64 -9.22 7.12
CA LEU A 119 1.84 -10.11 7.95
C LEU A 119 0.76 -10.81 7.12
N PHE A 120 0.17 -10.11 6.16
CA PHE A 120 -0.86 -10.66 5.31
C PHE A 120 -0.31 -11.76 4.38
N PHE A 121 0.86 -11.54 3.76
CA PHE A 121 1.54 -12.55 2.94
C PHE A 121 1.97 -13.76 3.75
N GLN A 122 2.50 -13.55 4.96
CA GLN A 122 2.91 -14.67 5.83
C GLN A 122 1.72 -15.54 6.25
N ASN A 123 0.54 -14.96 6.45
CA ASN A 123 -0.62 -15.72 6.94
C ASN A 123 -1.43 -16.40 5.82
N ILE A 124 -1.49 -15.85 4.60
CA ILE A 124 -2.17 -16.51 3.47
C ILE A 124 -1.54 -17.87 3.17
N ASP A 125 -0.21 -17.94 3.13
CA ASP A 125 0.49 -19.15 2.72
C ASP A 125 0.42 -20.27 3.77
N ASP A 126 0.08 -19.92 5.02
CA ASP A 126 0.03 -20.84 6.16
C ASP A 126 -1.39 -21.39 6.44
N TYR A 127 -2.44 -20.81 5.83
CA TYR A 127 -3.81 -21.30 6.03
C TYR A 127 -4.01 -22.70 5.45
N SER A 128 -4.44 -23.60 6.32
CA SER A 128 -4.89 -24.94 5.96
C SER A 128 -6.22 -24.88 5.20
N LYS A 129 -6.51 -25.91 4.40
CA LYS A 129 -7.78 -26.01 3.67
C LYS A 129 -9.02 -25.82 4.57
N PRO A 130 -9.12 -26.40 5.79
CA PRO A 130 -10.25 -26.15 6.68
C PRO A 130 -10.39 -24.70 7.13
N GLU A 131 -9.28 -23.98 7.31
CA GLU A 131 -9.32 -22.55 7.65
C GLU A 131 -9.80 -21.72 6.46
N TRP A 132 -9.40 -22.10 5.25
CA TRP A 132 -9.92 -21.51 4.02
C TRP A 132 -11.41 -21.77 3.82
N ASP A 133 -11.85 -23.01 3.99
CA ASP A 133 -13.26 -23.39 3.86
C ASP A 133 -14.10 -22.59 4.89
N ALA A 134 -13.61 -22.41 6.12
CA ALA A 134 -14.27 -21.60 7.14
C ALA A 134 -14.26 -20.08 6.87
N MET A 135 -13.26 -19.56 6.14
CA MET A 135 -13.23 -18.17 5.70
C MET A 135 -14.19 -17.90 4.55
N GLN A 136 -14.39 -18.88 3.66
CA GLN A 136 -15.32 -18.85 2.53
C GLN A 136 -16.78 -19.00 2.99
N GLU A 137 -17.03 -19.72 4.08
CA GLU A 137 -18.37 -19.90 4.66
C GLU A 137 -18.85 -18.70 5.48
N LYS A 138 -19.03 -17.54 4.84
CA LYS A 138 -19.82 -16.45 5.42
C LYS A 138 -21.22 -16.47 4.84
N PHE A 139 -22.17 -16.92 5.66
CA PHE A 139 -23.58 -16.93 5.28
C PHE A 139 -24.28 -15.63 5.66
N SER A 140 -25.15 -15.17 4.78
CA SER A 140 -26.25 -14.26 5.05
C SER A 140 -27.57 -15.04 4.97
N THR A 141 -28.66 -14.37 5.28
CA THR A 141 -30.01 -14.91 5.12
C THR A 141 -30.75 -14.05 4.11
N ASP A 142 -31.35 -14.67 3.11
CA ASP A 142 -32.12 -13.96 2.09
C ASP A 142 -33.49 -13.49 2.60
N GLY A 143 -34.27 -12.86 1.72
CA GLY A 143 -35.61 -12.36 2.05
C GLY A 143 -36.62 -13.44 2.43
N ASP A 144 -36.38 -14.70 2.03
CA ASP A 144 -37.24 -15.86 2.30
C ASP A 144 -36.73 -16.72 3.47
N GLY A 145 -35.57 -16.37 4.05
CA GLY A 145 -35.00 -17.06 5.20
C GLY A 145 -33.99 -18.15 4.85
N ASP A 146 -33.65 -18.32 3.57
CA ASP A 146 -32.66 -19.29 3.12
C ASP A 146 -31.25 -18.75 3.35
N LEU A 147 -30.34 -19.65 3.74
CA LEU A 147 -28.92 -19.31 3.89
C LEU A 147 -28.31 -19.15 2.49
N LEU A 148 -27.80 -17.95 2.20
CA LEU A 148 -27.02 -17.66 1.00
C LEU A 148 -25.61 -17.28 1.42
N MET A 149 -24.60 -17.64 0.63
CA MET A 149 -23.26 -17.12 0.87
C MET A 149 -23.29 -15.59 0.65
N ILE A 150 -22.54 -14.82 1.45
CA ILE A 150 -22.47 -13.36 1.31
C ILE A 150 -22.02 -12.98 -0.11
N GLU A 151 -21.18 -13.80 -0.72
CA GLU A 151 -20.66 -13.65 -2.09
C GLU A 151 -21.70 -13.97 -3.18
N GLU A 152 -22.78 -14.69 -2.84
CA GLU A 152 -23.92 -15.00 -3.72
C GLU A 152 -25.05 -13.97 -3.61
N LEU A 153 -24.92 -12.98 -2.73
CA LEU A 153 -25.88 -11.89 -2.66
C LEU A 153 -25.76 -11.06 -3.95
N ASP A 154 -26.87 -10.92 -4.67
CA ASP A 154 -27.03 -10.10 -5.88
C ASP A 154 -27.09 -8.59 -5.52
N ASP A 155 -26.21 -8.16 -4.62
CA ASP A 155 -26.07 -6.79 -4.18
C ASP A 155 -25.08 -6.06 -5.10
N SER A 156 -25.56 -4.99 -5.73
CA SER A 156 -24.81 -4.10 -6.61
C SER A 156 -23.50 -3.53 -6.05
N SER A 157 -23.27 -3.62 -4.74
CA SER A 157 -22.04 -3.21 -4.07
C SER A 157 -20.94 -4.28 -4.07
N TYR A 158 -21.26 -5.55 -4.36
CA TYR A 158 -20.30 -6.64 -4.52
C TYR A 158 -19.94 -6.83 -5.99
N ASN A 159 -18.65 -7.01 -6.26
CA ASN A 159 -18.11 -7.03 -7.62
C ASN A 159 -18.15 -8.46 -8.18
N HIS A 160 -19.12 -8.77 -9.04
CA HIS A 160 -19.26 -10.07 -9.72
C HIS A 160 -18.27 -10.20 -10.87
N ASN A 161 -16.98 -10.24 -10.55
CA ASN A 161 -15.94 -10.51 -11.54
C ASN A 161 -15.88 -12.01 -11.85
N ASP A 162 -15.65 -12.37 -13.10
CA ASP A 162 -15.47 -13.76 -13.54
C ASP A 162 -13.97 -14.09 -13.63
N TYR A 163 -13.35 -14.41 -12.49
CA TYR A 163 -11.96 -14.82 -12.46
C TYR A 163 -11.78 -16.28 -12.87
N THR A 164 -10.73 -16.55 -13.64
CA THR A 164 -10.33 -17.89 -14.08
C THR A 164 -8.85 -18.10 -13.77
N LEU A 165 -8.37 -19.35 -13.82
CA LEU A 165 -6.96 -19.66 -13.59
C LEU A 165 -6.03 -18.89 -14.55
N ASN A 166 -6.47 -18.58 -15.77
CA ASN A 166 -5.66 -17.84 -16.76
C ASN A 166 -5.39 -16.38 -16.37
N HIS A 167 -6.14 -15.82 -15.40
CA HIS A 167 -5.85 -14.50 -14.85
C HIS A 167 -4.69 -14.54 -13.83
N VAL A 168 -4.43 -15.72 -13.27
CA VAL A 168 -3.43 -15.95 -12.21
C VAL A 168 -2.18 -16.62 -12.79
N PHE A 169 -2.36 -17.66 -13.61
CA PHE A 169 -1.31 -18.44 -14.24
C PHE A 169 -1.15 -18.00 -15.69
N ILE A 170 -0.11 -17.20 -15.97
CA ILE A 170 0.12 -16.60 -17.29
C ILE A 170 1.37 -17.18 -17.96
N GLU A 171 2.26 -17.81 -17.20
CA GLU A 171 3.51 -18.37 -17.71
C GLU A 171 3.30 -19.84 -18.19
N ASN A 172 4.04 -20.25 -19.22
CA ASN A 172 3.82 -21.55 -19.89
C ASN A 172 4.28 -22.76 -19.06
N ASP A 173 5.16 -22.54 -18.08
CA ASP A 173 5.65 -23.54 -17.15
C ASP A 173 4.66 -23.90 -16.04
N GLU A 174 3.54 -23.18 -15.96
CA GLU A 174 2.48 -23.38 -14.95
C GLU A 174 1.39 -24.37 -15.40
N LYS A 175 1.46 -24.88 -16.64
CA LYS A 175 0.41 -25.73 -17.25
C LYS A 175 0.06 -27.00 -16.46
N GLU A 176 1.06 -27.70 -15.92
CA GLU A 176 0.82 -28.91 -15.12
C GLU A 176 0.03 -28.60 -13.84
N MET A 177 0.24 -27.40 -13.30
CA MET A 177 -0.46 -26.90 -12.12
C MET A 177 -1.90 -26.52 -12.45
N THR A 178 -2.10 -25.78 -13.54
CA THR A 178 -3.44 -25.41 -14.04
C THR A 178 -4.28 -26.65 -14.33
N GLU A 179 -3.72 -27.67 -14.99
CA GLU A 179 -4.41 -28.94 -15.30
C GLU A 179 -4.80 -29.74 -14.05
N LYS A 180 -4.04 -29.62 -12.96
CA LYS A 180 -4.38 -30.25 -11.68
C LYS A 180 -5.51 -29.49 -10.98
N LEU A 181 -5.44 -28.16 -10.97
CA LEU A 181 -6.47 -27.30 -10.38
C LEU A 181 -7.82 -27.45 -11.11
N ASP A 182 -7.82 -27.51 -12.45
CA ASP A 182 -9.03 -27.73 -13.27
C ASP A 182 -9.73 -29.07 -12.98
N LYS A 183 -9.00 -30.08 -12.51
CA LYS A 183 -9.57 -31.38 -12.11
C LYS A 183 -10.17 -31.35 -10.71
N ASP A 184 -9.63 -30.51 -9.84
CA ASP A 184 -9.95 -30.48 -8.42
C ASP A 184 -10.98 -29.41 -8.04
N LEU A 185 -11.10 -28.33 -8.83
CA LEU A 185 -11.97 -27.18 -8.56
C LEU A 185 -12.86 -26.87 -9.77
N SER A 186 -14.12 -26.50 -9.51
CA SER A 186 -14.99 -25.90 -10.54
C SER A 186 -14.56 -24.47 -10.85
N GLU A 187 -14.92 -23.95 -12.02
CA GLU A 187 -14.69 -22.54 -12.38
C GLU A 187 -15.27 -21.57 -11.34
N GLU A 188 -16.44 -21.89 -10.80
CA GLU A 188 -17.09 -21.14 -9.73
C GLU A 188 -16.27 -21.17 -8.43
N ALA A 189 -15.75 -22.34 -8.04
CA ALA A 189 -14.91 -22.47 -6.85
C ALA A 189 -13.57 -21.72 -7.00
N VAL A 190 -13.02 -21.67 -8.23
CA VAL A 190 -11.83 -20.86 -8.55
C VAL A 190 -12.15 -19.38 -8.44
N ASN A 191 -13.28 -18.94 -9.02
CA ASN A 191 -13.68 -17.54 -8.99
C ASN A 191 -13.88 -17.03 -7.55
N LEU A 192 -14.65 -17.75 -6.74
CA LEU A 192 -14.90 -17.41 -5.33
C LEU A 192 -13.60 -17.36 -4.53
N HIS A 193 -12.69 -18.30 -4.77
CA HIS A 193 -11.39 -18.33 -4.11
C HIS A 193 -10.54 -17.10 -4.45
N ILE A 194 -10.45 -16.77 -5.73
CA ILE A 194 -9.70 -15.60 -6.19
C ILE A 194 -10.29 -14.33 -5.57
N GLN A 195 -11.62 -14.17 -5.58
CA GLN A 195 -12.28 -13.01 -4.97
C GLN A 195 -12.01 -12.90 -3.46
N MET A 196 -12.12 -14.00 -2.73
CA MET A 196 -11.82 -14.05 -1.30
C MET A 196 -10.37 -13.64 -1.02
N VAL A 197 -9.40 -14.19 -1.75
CA VAL A 197 -7.98 -13.85 -1.58
C VAL A 197 -7.74 -12.37 -1.92
N LEU A 198 -8.29 -11.89 -3.04
CA LEU A 198 -8.20 -10.48 -3.45
C LEU A 198 -8.79 -9.52 -2.42
N HIS A 199 -9.93 -9.86 -1.80
CA HIS A 199 -10.55 -9.01 -0.79
C HIS A 199 -9.62 -8.74 0.39
N ASN A 200 -8.82 -9.74 0.74
CA ASN A 200 -7.93 -9.69 1.88
C ASN A 200 -6.54 -9.13 1.51
N LEU A 201 -6.16 -9.11 0.22
CA LEU A 201 -4.90 -8.51 -0.25
C LEU A 201 -4.83 -6.99 -0.03
N PRO A 202 -3.60 -6.44 0.03
CA PRO A 202 -3.38 -5.00 0.06
C PRO A 202 -4.10 -4.31 -1.11
N VAL A 203 -4.67 -3.13 -0.83
CA VAL A 203 -5.51 -2.40 -1.80
C VAL A 203 -4.76 -2.13 -3.10
N SER A 204 -3.48 -1.79 -3.02
CA SER A 204 -2.60 -1.54 -4.17
C SER A 204 -2.47 -2.78 -5.07
N MET A 205 -2.25 -3.96 -4.50
CA MET A 205 -2.16 -5.22 -5.23
C MET A 205 -3.48 -5.64 -5.86
N ARG A 206 -4.58 -5.56 -5.09
CA ARG A 206 -5.92 -5.84 -5.59
C ARG A 206 -6.26 -4.94 -6.78
N THR A 207 -6.01 -3.63 -6.64
CA THR A 207 -6.30 -2.64 -7.67
C THR A 207 -5.50 -2.90 -8.94
N VAL A 208 -4.20 -3.16 -8.83
CA VAL A 208 -3.35 -3.47 -9.98
C VAL A 208 -3.81 -4.76 -10.67
N PHE A 209 -4.17 -5.80 -9.90
CA PHE A 209 -4.68 -7.04 -10.45
C PHE A 209 -5.99 -6.82 -11.22
N GLU A 210 -6.98 -6.18 -10.60
CA GLU A 210 -8.29 -5.87 -11.19
C GLU A 210 -8.17 -5.03 -12.46
N LEU A 211 -7.35 -3.98 -12.47
CA LEU A 211 -7.12 -3.14 -13.65
C LEU A 211 -6.48 -3.95 -14.79
N SER A 212 -5.58 -4.88 -14.46
CA SER A 212 -4.91 -5.72 -15.47
C SER A 212 -5.82 -6.79 -16.06
N THR A 213 -6.72 -7.39 -15.26
CA THR A 213 -7.53 -8.54 -15.69
C THR A 213 -8.91 -8.11 -16.19
N GLN A 214 -9.62 -7.29 -15.40
CA GLN A 214 -11.00 -6.91 -15.69
C GLN A 214 -11.04 -5.75 -16.69
N GLN A 215 -10.19 -4.74 -16.49
CA GLN A 215 -10.12 -3.58 -17.38
C GLN A 215 -9.12 -3.76 -18.53
N ARG A 216 -8.31 -4.83 -18.49
CA ARG A 216 -7.31 -5.18 -19.52
C ARG A 216 -6.32 -4.06 -19.83
N LEU A 217 -6.03 -3.22 -18.83
CA LEU A 217 -5.07 -2.14 -18.97
C LEU A 217 -3.65 -2.68 -18.99
N GLY A 218 -2.80 -2.09 -19.83
CA GLY A 218 -1.37 -2.37 -19.83
C GLY A 218 -0.67 -1.77 -18.61
N ILE A 219 0.49 -2.30 -18.25
CA ILE A 219 1.28 -1.86 -17.08
C ILE A 219 1.54 -0.34 -17.11
N ASN A 220 1.85 0.23 -18.27
CA ASN A 220 2.06 1.67 -18.43
C ASN A 220 0.80 2.51 -18.22
N GLU A 221 -0.38 1.97 -18.54
CA GLU A 221 -1.67 2.63 -18.33
C GLU A 221 -2.07 2.55 -16.86
N ILE A 222 -1.88 1.38 -16.24
CA ILE A 222 -2.11 1.19 -14.80
C ILE A 222 -1.23 2.13 -13.99
N ALA A 223 0.06 2.25 -14.33
CA ALA A 223 1.00 3.17 -13.68
C ALA A 223 0.50 4.63 -13.72
N GLN A 224 -0.14 5.04 -14.81
CA GLN A 224 -0.76 6.37 -14.91
C GLN A 224 -2.05 6.48 -14.09
N VAL A 225 -2.86 5.43 -14.04
CA VAL A 225 -4.14 5.43 -13.30
C VAL A 225 -3.90 5.53 -11.79
N ILE A 226 -2.89 4.84 -11.26
CA ILE A 226 -2.63 4.78 -9.82
C ILE A 226 -1.48 5.70 -9.35
N ASP A 227 -1.00 6.57 -10.24
CA ASP A 227 0.12 7.50 -10.01
C ASP A 227 1.35 6.83 -9.39
N SER A 228 1.81 5.73 -10.02
CA SER A 228 2.93 4.91 -9.56
C SER A 228 3.93 4.63 -10.70
N THR A 229 5.09 4.08 -10.37
CA THR A 229 6.09 3.73 -11.38
C THR A 229 5.75 2.41 -12.07
N VAL A 230 6.12 2.27 -13.35
CA VAL A 230 5.95 1.01 -14.12
C VAL A 230 6.54 -0.20 -13.36
N LYS A 231 7.69 0.01 -12.70
CA LYS A 231 8.37 -1.03 -11.93
C LYS A 231 7.59 -1.45 -10.68
N GLU A 232 6.96 -0.50 -9.98
CA GLU A 232 6.09 -0.82 -8.85
C GLU A 232 4.84 -1.56 -9.32
N VAL A 233 4.22 -1.14 -10.43
CA VAL A 233 3.06 -1.86 -10.99
C VAL A 233 3.43 -3.28 -11.38
N GLU A 234 4.58 -3.50 -12.02
CA GLU A 234 5.10 -4.83 -12.32
C GLU A 234 5.24 -5.68 -11.05
N GLN A 235 5.80 -5.10 -9.99
CA GLN A 235 6.03 -5.80 -8.73
C GLN A 235 4.71 -6.13 -8.02
N LEU A 236 3.80 -5.16 -7.88
CA LEU A 236 2.48 -5.36 -7.27
C LEU A 236 1.66 -6.41 -8.02
N LEU A 237 1.69 -6.40 -9.35
CA LEU A 237 0.98 -7.38 -10.16
C LEU A 237 1.56 -8.79 -9.98
N LYS A 238 2.89 -8.89 -9.92
CA LYS A 238 3.59 -10.15 -9.68
C LYS A 238 3.26 -10.69 -8.30
N ASP A 239 3.30 -9.85 -7.27
CA ASP A 239 3.04 -10.26 -5.89
C ASP A 239 1.58 -10.68 -5.70
N ALA A 240 0.63 -9.97 -6.32
CA ALA A 240 -0.78 -10.36 -6.36
C ALA A 240 -0.98 -11.75 -6.99
N ARG A 241 -0.33 -12.03 -8.13
CA ARG A 241 -0.39 -13.34 -8.78
C ARG A 241 0.23 -14.42 -7.90
N ASN A 242 1.43 -14.20 -7.35
CA ASN A 242 2.09 -15.17 -6.48
C ASN A 242 1.20 -15.55 -5.29
N ALA A 243 0.59 -14.58 -4.60
CA ALA A 243 -0.29 -14.84 -3.47
C ALA A 243 -1.50 -15.71 -3.89
N LEU A 244 -2.10 -15.42 -5.05
CA LEU A 244 -3.21 -16.21 -5.61
C LEU A 244 -2.76 -17.63 -5.98
N GLN A 245 -1.59 -17.79 -6.59
CA GLN A 245 -1.01 -19.09 -6.97
C GLN A 245 -0.77 -19.97 -5.74
N ILE A 246 -0.12 -19.43 -4.72
CA ILE A 246 0.20 -20.18 -3.49
C ILE A 246 -1.08 -20.56 -2.76
N SER A 247 -2.02 -19.62 -2.64
CA SER A 247 -3.31 -19.88 -1.99
C SER A 247 -4.11 -20.98 -2.71
N LEU A 248 -4.19 -20.93 -4.04
CA LEU A 248 -4.84 -21.99 -4.83
C LEU A 248 -4.14 -23.34 -4.68
N PHE A 249 -2.81 -23.35 -4.60
CA PHE A 249 -2.04 -24.58 -4.39
C PHE A 249 -2.30 -25.23 -3.03
N ASN A 250 -2.31 -24.42 -1.97
CA ASN A 250 -2.54 -24.89 -0.61
C ASN A 250 -3.94 -25.51 -0.45
N ARG A 251 -4.93 -24.94 -1.14
CA ARG A 251 -6.28 -25.51 -1.21
C ARG A 251 -6.31 -26.94 -1.77
N CYS A 252 -5.50 -27.24 -2.78
CA CYS A 252 -5.48 -28.55 -3.44
C CYS A 252 -4.48 -29.56 -2.84
N SER A 253 -3.46 -29.10 -2.12
CA SER A 253 -2.37 -29.97 -1.63
C SER A 253 -2.68 -30.73 -0.34
N THR A 254 -3.75 -30.38 0.37
CA THR A 254 -4.16 -31.03 1.62
C THR A 254 -4.85 -32.40 1.45
N LYS A 255 -5.08 -32.87 0.22
CA LYS A 255 -5.61 -34.23 -0.03
C LYS A 255 -4.58 -35.36 0.16
N ALA A 256 -3.28 -35.06 0.29
CA ALA A 256 -2.22 -36.08 0.18
C ALA A 256 -1.80 -36.78 1.49
N THR A 257 -2.44 -36.51 2.64
CA THR A 257 -1.98 -37.01 3.95
C THR A 257 -2.99 -37.82 4.76
N ASN A 258 -4.01 -38.39 4.12
CA ASN A 258 -4.87 -39.39 4.76
C ASN A 258 -5.09 -40.59 3.82
N ASP A 259 -4.07 -41.45 3.69
CA ASP A 259 -4.19 -42.85 3.27
C ASP A 259 -3.38 -43.74 4.24
#